data_AF-A0AA86RY21-F1
#
_entry.id   AF-A0AA86RY21-F1
#
_cell.length_a   1.000
_cell.length_b   1.000
_cell.length_c   1.000
_cell.angle_alpha   90.00
_cell.angle_beta   90.00
_cell.angle_gamma   90.00
#
_symmetry.space_group_name_H-M   'P 1'
#
loop_
_entity.id
_entity.type
_entity.pdbx_description
1 polymer ?
#
loop_
_entity_poly.entity_id
_entity_poly.type
_entity_poly.pdbx_seq_one_letter_code
_entity_poly.pdbx_strand_id
1 'polypeptide(L)'
;MESSSKRPNPRLNDDWGKRREIGQPKINSSSLLLSRIAIQRRCTSFLFPPKEMQESLTIHLSLAFTWQEYHEALEKSILFFEGQRSGKLPSNQRLTWRGDSGLSDGSSYHVDLVGGYYDAGDNVKFGLPMAFTTTLLAWSVIEFGSSMMDQIDNARAAIRWSTDYLLKAATTTPDTLYVQTLIEDYISRV
;
A
#
# COMPACT_ATOMS: atom_id res chain seq x y z
N MET A 1 -32.06 44.45 -13.94
CA MET A 1 -30.60 44.41 -13.72
C MET A 1 -30.16 42.96 -13.80
N GLU A 2 -29.29 42.69 -14.78
CA GLU A 2 -28.61 41.44 -15.16
C GLU A 2 -29.22 40.06 -14.84
N SER A 3 -29.72 39.39 -15.88
CA SER A 3 -29.84 37.93 -15.95
C SER A 3 -28.47 37.33 -16.29
N SER A 4 -27.77 36.71 -15.33
CA SER A 4 -26.50 36.03 -15.58
C SER A 4 -26.73 34.61 -16.10
N SER A 5 -26.70 34.48 -17.42
CA SER A 5 -26.63 33.21 -18.15
C SER A 5 -25.31 32.49 -17.83
N LYS A 6 -25.39 31.37 -17.10
CA LYS A 6 -24.26 30.44 -16.93
C LYS A 6 -23.98 29.77 -18.27
N ARG A 7 -22.95 30.24 -18.99
CA ARG A 7 -22.38 29.52 -20.13
C ARG A 7 -21.75 28.21 -19.65
N PRO A 8 -22.02 27.06 -20.28
CA PRO A 8 -21.30 25.82 -19.97
C PRO A 8 -19.84 25.96 -20.40
N ASN A 9 -18.91 25.56 -19.54
CA ASN A 9 -17.48 25.50 -19.85
C ASN A 9 -17.22 24.24 -20.71
N PRO A 10 -16.85 24.33 -22.00
CA PRO A 10 -16.80 23.17 -22.88
C PRO A 10 -15.44 22.44 -22.83
N ARG A 11 -14.79 22.36 -21.66
CA ARG A 11 -13.41 21.87 -21.56
C ARG A 11 -13.12 20.86 -20.45
N LEU A 12 -14.10 20.04 -20.09
CA LEU A 12 -13.87 18.87 -19.26
C LEU A 12 -14.79 17.75 -19.72
N ASN A 13 -14.47 17.16 -20.87
CA ASN A 13 -14.87 15.81 -21.24
C ASN A 13 -13.78 15.24 -22.15
N ASP A 14 -13.32 14.05 -21.79
CA ASP A 14 -12.78 13.02 -22.69
C ASP A 14 -11.35 13.22 -23.25
N ASP A 15 -10.32 13.05 -22.40
CA ASP A 15 -8.94 12.81 -22.92
C ASP A 15 -8.14 11.73 -22.15
N TRP A 16 -8.82 10.82 -21.45
CA TRP A 16 -8.16 9.63 -20.86
C TRP A 16 -8.16 8.41 -21.79
N GLY A 17 -8.57 8.56 -23.06
CA GLY A 17 -8.83 7.43 -23.98
C GLY A 17 -8.06 7.40 -25.30
N LYS A 18 -7.12 8.32 -25.58
CA LYS A 18 -6.40 8.35 -26.88
C LYS A 18 -4.90 8.54 -26.73
N ARG A 19 -4.21 7.56 -26.16
CA ARG A 19 -2.77 7.40 -26.42
C ARG A 19 -2.59 6.44 -27.59
N ARG A 20 -2.14 7.01 -28.71
CA ARG A 20 -1.87 6.38 -30.02
C ARG A 20 -1.14 5.05 -29.90
N GLU A 21 -1.63 4.04 -30.61
CA GLU A 21 -0.90 2.82 -30.96
C GLU A 21 0.35 3.21 -31.75
N ILE A 22 1.51 3.16 -31.10
CA ILE A 22 2.81 3.16 -31.77
C ILE A 22 3.09 1.71 -32.10
N GLY A 23 3.07 1.37 -33.38
CA GLY A 23 3.37 0.03 -33.89
C GLY A 23 4.70 -0.47 -33.33
N GLN A 24 4.63 -1.55 -32.56
CA GLN A 24 5.80 -2.31 -32.14
C GLN A 24 6.47 -2.90 -33.39
N PRO A 25 7.79 -2.71 -33.60
CA PRO A 25 8.48 -3.45 -34.65
C PRO A 25 8.43 -4.94 -34.32
N LYS A 26 7.87 -5.75 -35.23
CA LYS A 26 7.89 -7.21 -35.13
C LYS A 26 9.33 -7.70 -35.28
N ILE A 27 10.03 -7.85 -34.16
CA ILE A 27 11.34 -8.51 -34.11
C ILE A 27 11.08 -10.01 -33.93
N ASN A 28 11.39 -10.75 -34.98
CA ASN A 28 11.36 -12.21 -35.06
C ASN A 28 12.44 -12.83 -34.15
N SER A 29 12.01 -13.71 -33.22
CA SER A 29 12.82 -14.32 -32.16
C SER A 29 14.03 -15.15 -32.63
N SER A 30 14.12 -15.45 -33.93
CA SER A 30 15.22 -16.19 -34.53
C SER A 30 16.48 -15.35 -34.80
N SER A 31 16.34 -14.01 -34.88
CA SER A 31 17.44 -13.09 -35.22
C SER A 31 18.32 -12.69 -34.01
N LEU A 32 17.76 -12.71 -32.80
CA LEU A 32 18.47 -12.33 -31.56
C LEU A 32 19.22 -13.51 -30.90
N LEU A 33 18.89 -14.75 -31.28
CA LEU A 33 19.54 -15.94 -30.73
C LEU A 33 20.91 -16.21 -31.38
N LEU A 34 21.06 -15.88 -32.67
CA LEU A 34 22.30 -16.14 -33.43
C LEU A 34 23.38 -15.07 -33.23
N SER A 35 23.00 -13.85 -32.87
CA SER A 35 23.95 -12.77 -32.53
C SER A 35 24.55 -12.91 -31.12
N ARG A 36 23.88 -13.64 -30.21
CA ARG A 36 24.42 -13.95 -28.86
C ARG A 36 25.33 -15.18 -28.82
N ILE A 37 25.23 -16.09 -29.79
CA ILE A 37 26.11 -17.29 -29.84
C ILE A 37 27.45 -16.99 -30.53
N ALA A 38 27.52 -16.04 -31.45
CA ALA A 38 28.75 -15.72 -32.19
C ALA A 38 29.76 -14.84 -31.43
N ILE A 39 29.34 -14.11 -30.39
CA ILE A 39 30.23 -13.25 -29.57
C ILE A 39 30.88 -14.04 -28.41
N GLN A 40 30.36 -15.21 -28.05
CA GLN A 40 30.87 -16.01 -26.92
C GLN A 40 32.02 -16.96 -27.29
N ARG A 41 32.35 -17.14 -28.58
CA ARG A 41 33.28 -18.21 -29.03
C ARG A 41 34.69 -17.76 -29.45
N ARG A 42 35.10 -16.51 -29.21
CA ARG A 42 36.42 -16.03 -29.67
C ARG A 42 37.34 -15.39 -28.63
N CYS A 43 37.08 -15.57 -27.32
CA CYS A 43 37.95 -15.05 -26.25
C CYS A 43 38.37 -16.07 -25.17
N THR A 44 38.20 -17.38 -25.37
CA THR A 44 38.62 -18.37 -24.36
C THR A 44 39.73 -19.30 -24.86
N SER A 45 40.88 -18.70 -25.16
CA SER A 45 42.17 -19.40 -25.13
C SER A 45 43.19 -18.41 -24.61
N PHE A 46 43.84 -18.73 -23.49
CA PHE A 46 44.73 -17.89 -22.67
C PHE A 46 44.03 -16.98 -21.64
N LEU A 47 43.62 -17.60 -20.52
CA LEU A 47 43.88 -17.22 -19.13
C LEU A 47 42.76 -17.79 -18.23
N PHE A 48 42.70 -19.12 -18.10
CA PHE A 48 41.89 -19.74 -17.05
C PHE A 48 42.71 -19.74 -15.76
N PRO A 49 42.26 -19.09 -14.67
CA PRO A 49 42.83 -19.33 -13.35
C PRO A 49 42.60 -20.81 -12.97
N PRO A 50 43.50 -21.43 -12.17
CA PRO A 50 43.30 -22.79 -11.67
C PRO A 50 41.95 -22.92 -10.95
N LYS A 51 41.30 -24.09 -11.06
CA LYS A 51 39.94 -24.36 -10.55
C LYS A 51 39.74 -24.04 -9.06
N GLU A 52 40.81 -23.97 -8.28
CA GLU A 52 40.81 -23.61 -6.86
C GLU A 52 40.55 -22.11 -6.62
N MET A 53 40.71 -21.24 -7.63
CA MET A 53 40.48 -19.81 -7.53
C MET A 53 39.07 -19.36 -7.98
N GLN A 54 38.18 -20.32 -8.25
CA GLN A 54 36.82 -20.05 -8.71
C GLN A 54 35.76 -20.22 -7.62
N GLU A 55 36.09 -20.93 -6.52
CA GLU A 55 35.22 -21.04 -5.34
C GLU A 55 35.28 -19.81 -4.42
N SER A 56 36.30 -18.95 -4.57
CA SER A 56 36.45 -17.76 -3.72
C SER A 56 35.71 -16.52 -4.22
N LEU A 57 35.14 -16.54 -5.44
CA LEU A 57 34.54 -15.36 -6.08
C LEU A 57 33.00 -15.37 -6.12
N THR A 58 32.35 -16.32 -5.44
CA THR A 58 30.87 -16.39 -5.34
C THR A 58 30.32 -15.73 -4.06
N ILE A 59 31.19 -15.22 -3.18
CA ILE A 59 30.77 -14.84 -1.82
C ILE A 59 30.42 -13.34 -1.66
N HIS A 60 30.52 -12.46 -2.67
CA HIS A 60 30.36 -11.01 -2.41
C HIS A 60 29.51 -10.15 -3.37
N LEU A 61 28.48 -10.68 -4.02
CA LEU A 61 27.51 -9.80 -4.69
C LEU A 61 26.06 -10.31 -4.70
N SER A 62 25.47 -10.48 -3.52
CA SER A 62 24.01 -10.36 -3.36
C SER A 62 23.71 -9.26 -2.36
N LEU A 63 24.00 -8.00 -2.75
CA LEU A 63 23.54 -6.82 -1.99
C LEU A 63 22.09 -6.43 -2.30
N ALA A 64 21.44 -7.14 -3.23
CA ALA A 64 20.07 -6.91 -3.62
C ALA A 64 19.18 -8.01 -3.04
N PHE A 65 18.10 -7.61 -2.39
CA PHE A 65 17.06 -8.52 -1.91
C PHE A 65 16.45 -9.29 -3.08
N THR A 66 16.10 -10.54 -2.81
CA THR A 66 15.32 -11.41 -3.68
C THR A 66 13.86 -10.95 -3.74
N TRP A 67 13.16 -11.34 -4.80
CA TRP A 67 11.73 -11.06 -4.92
C TRP A 67 10.92 -11.70 -3.77
N GLN A 68 11.36 -12.86 -3.28
CA GLN A 68 10.74 -13.55 -2.14
C GLN A 68 10.86 -12.70 -0.86
N GLU A 69 12.02 -12.12 -0.60
CA GLU A 69 12.22 -11.23 0.55
C GLU A 69 11.38 -9.95 0.44
N TYR A 70 11.20 -9.39 -0.77
CA TYR A 70 10.29 -8.26 -0.99
C TYR A 70 8.82 -8.65 -0.80
N HIS A 71 8.41 -9.83 -1.25
CA HIS A 71 7.06 -10.34 -1.05
C HIS A 71 6.75 -10.54 0.44
N GLU A 72 7.65 -11.17 1.18
CA GLU A 72 7.53 -11.35 2.63
C GLU A 72 7.50 -10.01 3.38
N ALA A 73 8.37 -9.06 2.98
CA ALA A 73 8.37 -7.72 3.55
C ALA A 73 7.04 -6.99 3.29
N LEU A 74 6.48 -7.11 2.07
CA LEU A 74 5.19 -6.52 1.73
C LEU A 74 4.05 -7.14 2.54
N GLU A 75 4.00 -8.46 2.64
CA GLU A 75 2.99 -9.17 3.44
C GLU A 75 3.02 -8.70 4.90
N LYS A 76 4.20 -8.66 5.52
CA LYS A 76 4.38 -8.20 6.91
C LYS A 76 4.03 -6.72 7.08
N SER A 77 4.39 -5.88 6.12
CA SER A 77 4.06 -4.45 6.13
C SER A 77 2.55 -4.21 6.08
N ILE A 78 1.81 -5.04 5.34
CA ILE A 78 0.34 -4.95 5.30
C ILE A 78 -0.27 -5.58 6.55
N LEU A 79 0.28 -6.68 7.06
CA LEU A 79 -0.15 -7.33 8.29
C LEU A 79 0.00 -6.41 9.52
N PHE A 80 0.99 -5.51 9.52
CA PHE A 80 1.14 -4.47 10.55
C PHE A 80 -0.14 -3.65 10.73
N PHE A 81 -0.87 -3.32 9.66
CA PHE A 81 -2.14 -2.60 9.79
C PHE A 81 -3.19 -3.39 10.57
N GLU A 82 -3.29 -4.72 10.39
CA GLU A 82 -4.16 -5.55 11.24
C GLU A 82 -3.77 -5.46 12.71
N GLY A 83 -2.46 -5.36 12.96
CA GLY A 83 -1.87 -5.19 14.28
C GLY A 83 -2.24 -3.88 14.95
N GLN A 84 -2.65 -2.86 14.21
CA GLN A 84 -3.01 -1.55 14.71
C GLN A 84 -4.53 -1.29 14.79
N ARG A 85 -5.39 -2.21 14.33
CA ARG A 85 -6.85 -1.98 14.29
C ARG A 85 -7.43 -1.69 15.67
N SER A 86 -8.19 -0.62 15.83
CA SER A 86 -9.10 -0.38 16.95
C SER A 86 -10.53 -0.78 16.57
N GLY A 87 -11.38 -1.09 17.55
CA GLY A 87 -12.78 -1.44 17.36
C GLY A 87 -13.04 -2.94 17.39
N LYS A 88 -14.22 -3.33 16.90
CA LYS A 88 -14.62 -4.73 16.77
C LYS A 88 -13.92 -5.39 15.60
N LEU A 89 -13.06 -6.36 15.86
CA LEU A 89 -12.24 -7.01 14.85
C LEU A 89 -13.07 -7.95 13.97
N PRO A 90 -12.74 -8.05 12.67
CA PRO A 90 -13.44 -8.95 11.78
C PRO A 90 -13.04 -10.41 12.06
N SER A 91 -14.00 -11.34 11.94
CA SER A 91 -13.77 -12.76 12.25
C SER A 91 -12.68 -13.44 11.42
N ASN A 92 -12.33 -12.87 10.26
CA ASN A 92 -11.30 -13.36 9.35
C ASN A 92 -9.94 -12.66 9.53
N GLN A 93 -9.73 -11.95 10.64
CA GLN A 93 -8.42 -11.35 10.96
C GLN A 93 -7.34 -12.42 11.13
N ARG A 94 -6.14 -12.17 10.61
CA ARG A 94 -5.02 -13.11 10.63
C ARG A 94 -4.25 -13.08 11.95
N LEU A 95 -4.18 -11.93 12.61
CA LEU A 95 -3.52 -11.78 13.91
C LEU A 95 -4.43 -12.21 15.07
N THR A 96 -4.10 -13.34 15.69
CA THR A 96 -4.91 -13.98 16.75
C THR A 96 -4.70 -13.43 18.15
N TRP A 97 -3.63 -12.66 18.38
CA TRP A 97 -3.32 -12.08 19.69
C TRP A 97 -3.99 -10.72 19.92
N ARG A 98 -4.59 -10.11 18.89
CA ARG A 98 -5.43 -8.91 19.00
C ARG A 98 -6.87 -9.30 19.33
N GLY A 99 -7.55 -8.48 20.13
CA GLY A 99 -8.97 -8.61 20.45
C GLY A 99 -9.73 -7.29 20.24
N ASP A 100 -11.04 -7.35 20.38
CA ASP A 100 -11.92 -6.17 20.32
C ASP A 100 -11.49 -5.11 21.36
N SER A 101 -11.40 -3.85 20.97
CA SER A 101 -10.95 -2.75 21.84
C SER A 101 -11.54 -1.39 21.42
N GLY A 102 -11.63 -0.41 22.33
CA GLY A 102 -12.13 0.93 21.99
C GLY A 102 -13.58 0.92 21.53
N LEU A 103 -14.42 0.08 22.16
CA LEU A 103 -15.81 -0.13 21.75
C LEU A 103 -16.74 1.02 22.19
N SER A 104 -16.26 1.87 23.11
CA SER A 104 -16.95 3.07 23.57
C SER A 104 -16.36 4.37 22.98
N ASP A 105 -15.48 4.28 21.99
CA ASP A 105 -14.85 5.45 21.35
C ASP A 105 -15.93 6.43 20.83
N GLY A 106 -15.94 7.66 21.36
CA GLY A 106 -16.89 8.72 20.99
C GLY A 106 -18.16 8.78 21.86
N SER A 107 -18.33 7.85 22.81
CA SER A 107 -19.55 7.75 23.62
C SER A 107 -19.81 9.00 24.47
N SER A 108 -18.75 9.65 24.97
CA SER A 108 -18.82 10.90 25.73
C SER A 108 -19.39 12.08 24.93
N TYR A 109 -19.33 12.00 23.60
CA TYR A 109 -19.90 12.99 22.69
C TYR A 109 -21.16 12.47 21.98
N HIS A 110 -21.70 11.32 22.40
CA HIS A 110 -22.86 10.67 21.81
C HIS A 110 -22.70 10.35 20.31
N VAL A 111 -21.49 9.99 19.89
CA VAL A 111 -21.15 9.63 18.50
C VAL A 111 -20.46 8.26 18.44
N ASP A 112 -20.53 7.60 17.29
CA ASP A 112 -19.77 6.36 17.03
C ASP A 112 -18.44 6.69 16.35
N LEU A 113 -17.35 6.62 17.12
CA LEU A 113 -15.98 6.74 16.62
C LEU A 113 -15.21 5.42 16.72
N VAL A 114 -15.90 4.27 16.83
CA VAL A 114 -15.29 2.93 16.86
C VAL A 114 -14.67 2.60 15.50
N GLY A 115 -13.47 2.00 15.49
CA GLY A 115 -12.74 1.61 14.27
C GLY A 115 -11.38 2.28 14.12
N GLY A 116 -10.80 2.28 12.92
CA GLY A 116 -9.55 2.99 12.61
C GLY A 116 -8.31 2.32 13.21
N TYR A 117 -7.19 3.05 13.22
CA TYR A 117 -5.89 2.55 13.67
C TYR A 117 -5.35 3.29 14.89
N TYR A 118 -4.74 2.56 15.82
CA TYR A 118 -3.85 3.18 16.81
C TYR A 118 -2.58 3.67 16.10
N ASP A 119 -2.12 4.86 16.49
CA ASP A 119 -1.08 5.59 15.76
C ASP A 119 0.30 4.92 15.86
N ALA A 120 0.67 4.47 17.06
CA ALA A 120 1.98 3.89 17.32
C ALA A 120 1.90 2.72 18.33
N GLY A 121 2.72 2.77 19.38
CA GLY A 121 2.70 1.80 20.48
C GLY A 121 1.72 2.17 21.60
N ASP A 122 0.97 3.24 21.43
CA ASP A 122 -0.10 3.67 22.32
C ASP A 122 -1.48 3.26 21.76
N ASN A 123 -2.54 3.66 22.46
CA ASN A 123 -3.92 3.38 22.07
C ASN A 123 -4.68 4.65 21.66
N VAL A 124 -3.96 5.67 21.17
CA VAL A 124 -4.56 6.91 20.67
C VAL A 124 -4.71 6.84 19.15
N LYS A 125 -5.84 7.37 18.65
CA LYS A 125 -6.13 7.49 17.23
C LYS A 125 -5.88 8.92 16.81
N PHE A 126 -4.69 9.21 16.29
CA PHE A 126 -4.36 10.51 15.71
C PHE A 126 -4.81 10.57 14.24
N GLY A 127 -5.77 11.44 13.94
CA GLY A 127 -6.42 11.50 12.63
C GLY A 127 -5.50 11.93 11.50
N LEU A 128 -4.58 12.87 11.74
CA LEU A 128 -3.63 13.35 10.74
C LEU A 128 -2.67 12.26 10.24
N PRO A 129 -1.86 11.61 11.10
CA PRO A 129 -0.95 10.54 10.65
C PRO A 129 -1.71 9.33 10.09
N MET A 130 -2.91 9.02 10.60
CA MET A 130 -3.77 7.98 10.02
C MET A 130 -4.20 8.32 8.59
N ALA A 131 -4.71 9.53 8.35
CA ALA A 131 -5.11 9.98 7.01
C ALA A 131 -3.92 10.02 6.05
N PHE A 132 -2.76 10.49 6.52
CA PHE A 132 -1.51 10.51 5.73
C PHE A 132 -1.08 9.09 5.32
N THR A 133 -1.01 8.17 6.28
CA THR A 133 -0.62 6.77 6.02
C THR A 133 -1.60 6.09 5.06
N THR A 134 -2.90 6.34 5.25
CA THR A 134 -3.96 5.80 4.37
C THR A 134 -3.83 6.31 2.94
N THR A 135 -3.50 7.60 2.79
CA THR A 135 -3.29 8.23 1.48
C THR A 135 -2.11 7.60 0.75
N LEU A 136 -0.98 7.39 1.45
CA LEU A 136 0.19 6.75 0.85
C LEU A 136 -0.07 5.27 0.51
N LEU A 137 -0.79 4.54 1.36
CA LEU A 137 -1.18 3.16 1.06
C LEU A 137 -2.11 3.11 -0.17
N ALA A 138 -3.10 3.99 -0.25
CA ALA A 138 -3.99 4.09 -1.41
C ALA A 138 -3.23 4.45 -2.70
N TRP A 139 -2.29 5.41 -2.63
CA TRP A 139 -1.43 5.73 -3.77
C TRP A 139 -0.58 4.53 -4.19
N SER A 140 0.03 3.81 -3.24
CA SER A 140 0.82 2.62 -3.55
C SER A 140 0.00 1.54 -4.26
N VAL A 141 -1.28 1.37 -3.90
CA VAL A 141 -2.20 0.44 -4.55
C VAL A 141 -2.54 0.90 -5.98
N ILE A 142 -2.72 2.21 -6.19
CA ILE A 142 -3.00 2.78 -7.52
C ILE A 142 -1.79 2.58 -8.45
N GLU A 143 -0.57 2.85 -7.97
CA GLU A 143 0.64 2.81 -8.79
C GLU A 143 1.17 1.39 -8.98
N PHE A 144 1.18 0.58 -7.91
CA PHE A 144 1.88 -0.71 -7.87
C PHE A 144 0.97 -1.90 -7.60
N GLY A 145 -0.36 -1.74 -7.63
CA GLY A 145 -1.31 -2.79 -7.27
C GLY A 145 -1.16 -4.10 -8.07
N SER A 146 -0.73 -4.03 -9.34
CA SER A 146 -0.44 -5.22 -10.16
C SER A 146 0.78 -6.01 -9.69
N SER A 147 1.71 -5.35 -8.99
CA SER A 147 2.93 -5.95 -8.42
C SER A 147 2.72 -6.45 -6.98
N MET A 148 1.57 -6.18 -6.35
CA MET A 148 1.26 -6.60 -4.98
C MET A 148 0.77 -8.05 -4.86
N MET A 149 0.66 -8.78 -5.98
CA MET A 149 0.29 -10.19 -6.01
C MET A 149 -0.98 -10.51 -5.20
N ASP A 150 -0.89 -11.43 -4.23
CA ASP A 150 -1.94 -11.87 -3.32
C ASP A 150 -2.21 -10.89 -2.17
N GLN A 151 -1.38 -9.86 -1.99
CA GLN A 151 -1.52 -8.87 -0.93
C GLN A 151 -2.43 -7.69 -1.30
N ILE A 152 -2.85 -7.57 -2.55
CA ILE A 152 -3.69 -6.47 -3.04
C ILE A 152 -5.01 -6.34 -2.26
N ASP A 153 -5.67 -7.45 -1.94
CA ASP A 153 -6.94 -7.42 -1.22
C ASP A 153 -6.75 -7.12 0.27
N ASN A 154 -5.63 -7.55 0.86
CA ASN A 154 -5.24 -7.16 2.21
C ASN A 154 -4.95 -5.65 2.30
N ALA A 155 -4.26 -5.09 1.31
CA ALA A 155 -3.99 -3.65 1.22
C ALA A 155 -5.30 -2.84 1.07
N ARG A 156 -6.23 -3.31 0.22
CA ARG A 156 -7.57 -2.70 0.08
C ARG A 156 -8.38 -2.77 1.37
N ALA A 157 -8.34 -3.90 2.08
CA ALA A 157 -8.98 -4.05 3.37
C ALA A 157 -8.38 -3.11 4.42
N ALA A 158 -7.05 -2.91 4.40
CA ALA A 158 -6.37 -1.97 5.28
C ALA A 158 -6.76 -0.51 4.99
N ILE A 159 -6.86 -0.12 3.71
CA ILE A 159 -7.35 1.21 3.31
C ILE A 159 -8.79 1.39 3.79
N ARG A 160 -9.66 0.42 3.51
CA ARG A 160 -11.08 0.48 3.87
C ARG A 160 -11.28 0.68 5.38
N TRP A 161 -10.54 -0.05 6.20
CA TRP A 161 -10.63 0.07 7.65
C TRP A 161 -10.39 1.49 8.16
N SER A 162 -9.39 2.18 7.59
CA SER A 162 -9.11 3.57 7.93
C SER A 162 -10.13 4.54 7.35
N THR A 163 -10.49 4.39 6.07
CA THR A 163 -11.44 5.30 5.43
C THR A 163 -12.83 5.22 6.04
N ASP A 164 -13.26 4.03 6.50
CA ASP A 164 -14.53 3.86 7.20
C ASP A 164 -14.53 4.67 8.51
N TYR A 165 -13.41 4.68 9.26
CA TYR A 165 -13.25 5.52 10.45
C TYR A 165 -13.17 7.03 10.12
N LEU A 166 -12.37 7.42 9.13
CA LEU A 166 -12.24 8.82 8.73
C LEU A 166 -13.59 9.39 8.24
N LEU A 167 -14.39 8.57 7.56
CA LEU A 167 -15.73 8.94 7.15
C LEU A 167 -16.64 9.19 8.36
N LYS A 168 -16.64 8.30 9.36
CA LYS A 168 -17.38 8.53 10.62
C LYS A 168 -16.94 9.83 11.29
N ALA A 169 -15.64 10.03 11.43
CA ALA A 169 -15.04 11.20 12.07
C ALA A 169 -15.38 12.53 11.37
N ALA A 170 -15.64 12.49 10.06
CA ALA A 170 -16.00 13.68 9.28
C ALA A 170 -17.51 13.90 9.10
N THR A 171 -18.35 12.90 9.38
CA THR A 171 -19.78 12.95 9.03
C THR A 171 -20.73 12.71 10.19
N THR A 172 -20.25 12.20 11.32
CA THR A 172 -21.12 11.89 12.48
C THR A 172 -21.79 13.13 13.09
N THR A 173 -21.18 14.31 12.93
CA THR A 173 -21.72 15.58 13.41
C THR A 173 -21.52 16.63 12.31
N PRO A 174 -22.60 17.34 11.86
CA PRO A 174 -22.48 18.41 10.88
C PRO A 174 -21.47 19.48 11.31
N ASP A 175 -20.73 20.02 10.33
CA ASP A 175 -19.74 21.09 10.52
C ASP A 175 -18.63 20.79 11.55
N THR A 176 -18.43 19.51 11.91
CA THR A 176 -17.47 19.07 12.93
C THR A 176 -16.58 17.98 12.36
N LEU A 177 -15.29 18.06 12.66
CA LEU A 177 -14.31 17.03 12.32
C LEU A 177 -13.64 16.53 13.60
N TYR A 178 -13.78 15.23 13.87
CA TYR A 178 -13.07 14.57 14.97
C TYR A 178 -11.66 14.20 14.52
N VAL A 179 -10.64 14.81 15.13
CA VAL A 179 -9.24 14.62 14.72
C VAL A 179 -8.44 13.72 15.66
N GLN A 180 -8.98 13.40 16.84
CA GLN A 180 -8.31 12.57 17.83
C GLN A 180 -9.34 11.83 18.69
N THR A 181 -9.06 10.55 18.96
CA THR A 181 -9.84 9.73 19.90
C THR A 181 -8.88 8.98 20.81
N LEU A 182 -9.12 9.02 22.13
CA LEU A 182 -8.46 8.15 23.10
C LEU A 182 -9.44 7.04 23.49
N ILE A 183 -8.93 5.85 23.83
CA ILE A 183 -9.78 4.80 24.40
C ILE A 183 -10.47 5.31 25.67
N GLU A 184 -11.80 5.35 25.65
CA GLU A 184 -12.62 5.73 26.81
C GLU A 184 -12.78 4.59 27.83
N ASP A 185 -12.52 3.34 27.43
CA ASP A 185 -12.65 2.14 28.29
C ASP A 185 -11.76 2.17 29.56
N TYR A 186 -10.71 3.01 29.57
CA TYR A 186 -9.79 3.15 30.71
C TYR A 186 -10.14 4.30 31.68
N ILE A 187 -10.90 5.31 31.25
CA ILE A 187 -11.10 6.55 32.03
C ILE A 187 -12.24 6.41 33.05
N SER A 188 -13.16 5.45 32.88
CA SER A 188 -14.31 5.26 33.78
C SER A 188 -14.03 4.44 35.05
N ARG A 189 -12.77 4.06 35.33
CA ARG A 189 -12.40 3.20 36.48
C ARG A 189 -11.42 3.81 37.49
N VAL A 190 -11.27 5.14 37.52
CA VAL A 190 -10.51 5.87 38.55
C VAL A 190 -11.40 6.75 39.40
#